data_AF-A0A162CHG0-F1
#
_entry.id   AF-A0A162CHG0-F1
#
_cell.length_a   1.000
_cell.length_b   1.000
_cell.length_c   1.000
_cell.angle_alpha   90.00
_cell.angle_beta   90.00
_cell.angle_gamma   90.00
#
_symmetry.space_group_name_H-M   'P 1'
#
loop_
_entity.id
_entity.type
_entity.pdbx_description
1 polymer ?
#
loop_
_entity_poly.entity_id
_entity_poly.type
_entity_poly.pdbx_seq_one_letter_code
_entity_poly.pdbx_strand_id
1 'polypeptide(L)'
;MERAISVSPNAFSESVKEIAFIVSEYELPSYMNHKEEDIPKVQVFRRDNRYQFISDLISPLDFLLDITTNTRGKLIASPATKHSTYVQNIYRALNMYWKCGQKTDVLL
;
A
#
# COMPACT_ATOMS: atom_id res chain seq x y z
N MET A 1 2.58 -5.39 -10.33
CA MET A 1 2.57 -4.31 -9.32
C MET A 1 1.20 -4.36 -8.68
N GLU A 2 1.13 -4.61 -7.38
CA GLU A 2 -0.14 -4.61 -6.67
C GLU A 2 -0.54 -3.16 -6.40
N ARG A 3 -1.73 -2.77 -6.84
CA ARG A 3 -2.23 -1.41 -6.76
C ARG A 3 -3.71 -1.42 -6.40
N ALA A 4 -4.19 -0.32 -5.85
CA ALA A 4 -5.62 -0.09 -5.73
C ALA A 4 -6.31 -0.25 -7.10
N ILE A 5 -7.55 -0.71 -7.07
CA ILE A 5 -8.38 -0.93 -8.27
C ILE A 5 -9.60 -0.02 -8.14
N SER A 6 -9.88 0.76 -9.18
CA SER A 6 -11.13 1.51 -9.27
C SER A 6 -12.23 0.56 -9.74
N VAL A 7 -13.28 0.41 -8.93
CA VAL A 7 -14.42 -0.46 -9.23
C VAL A 7 -15.71 0.35 -9.06
N SER A 8 -16.63 0.19 -10.02
CA SER A 8 -17.97 0.75 -9.90
C SER A 8 -18.71 0.12 -8.70
N PRO A 9 -19.31 0.92 -7.80
CA PRO A 9 -20.06 0.37 -6.66
C PRO A 9 -21.19 -0.59 -7.06
N ASN A 10 -21.84 -0.32 -8.19
CA ASN A 10 -22.91 -1.18 -8.71
C ASN A 10 -22.36 -2.53 -9.18
N ALA A 11 -21.30 -2.51 -9.99
CA ALA A 11 -20.66 -3.72 -10.48
C ALA A 11 -20.10 -4.58 -9.33
N PHE A 12 -19.54 -3.93 -8.31
CA PHE A 12 -19.11 -4.63 -7.09
C PHE A 12 -20.30 -5.25 -6.35
N SER A 13 -21.39 -4.51 -6.17
CA SER A 13 -22.57 -5.02 -5.47
C SER A 13 -23.23 -6.20 -6.20
N GLU A 14 -23.20 -6.21 -7.53
CA GLU A 14 -23.68 -7.32 -8.35
C GLU A 14 -22.77 -8.55 -8.22
N SER A 15 -21.44 -8.38 -8.31
CA SER A 15 -20.51 -9.50 -8.13
C SER A 15 -20.58 -10.12 -6.73
N VAL A 16 -20.88 -9.31 -5.70
CA VAL A 16 -21.20 -9.80 -4.35
C VAL A 16 -22.41 -10.72 -4.34
N LYS A 17 -23.50 -10.32 -4.99
CA LYS A 17 -24.74 -11.12 -5.06
C LYS A 17 -24.54 -12.43 -5.82
N GLU A 18 -23.74 -12.41 -6.87
CA GLU A 18 -23.45 -13.57 -7.71
C GLU A 18 -22.39 -14.51 -7.11
N ILE A 19 -21.79 -14.15 -5.96
CA ILE A 19 -20.67 -14.89 -5.33
C ILE A 19 -19.53 -15.08 -6.36
N ALA A 20 -19.34 -14.09 -7.24
CA ALA A 20 -18.34 -14.12 -8.29
C ALA A 20 -16.98 -13.67 -7.74
N PHE A 21 -16.48 -14.35 -6.71
CA PHE A 21 -15.18 -14.08 -6.09
C PHE A 21 -14.26 -15.28 -6.19
N ILE A 22 -12.98 -14.98 -6.43
CA ILE A 22 -11.91 -15.94 -6.33
C ILE A 22 -11.16 -15.62 -5.04
N VAL A 23 -11.08 -16.61 -4.13
CA VAL A 23 -10.22 -16.49 -2.97
C VAL A 23 -8.77 -16.48 -3.47
N SER A 24 -8.05 -15.42 -3.13
CA SER A 24 -6.63 -15.28 -3.43
C SER A 24 -5.84 -15.42 -2.15
N GLU A 25 -4.81 -16.26 -2.19
CA GLU A 25 -3.86 -16.39 -1.10
C GLU A 25 -2.61 -15.54 -1.40
N TYR A 26 -2.01 -14.99 -0.34
CA TYR A 26 -0.74 -14.29 -0.44
C TYR A 26 0.11 -14.63 0.78
N GLU A 27 1.42 -14.77 0.54
CA GLU A 27 2.37 -14.96 1.63
C GLU A 27 2.55 -13.66 2.39
N LEU A 28 2.32 -13.71 3.69
CA LEU A 28 2.70 -12.65 4.61
C LEU A 28 4.21 -12.70 4.84
N PRO A 29 4.89 -11.54 4.91
CA PRO A 29 6.29 -11.50 5.30
C PRO A 29 6.50 -12.16 6.66
N SER A 30 7.57 -12.96 6.79
CA SER A 30 7.85 -13.75 8.00
C SER A 30 7.95 -12.92 9.28
N TYR A 31 8.40 -11.67 9.18
CA TYR A 31 8.49 -10.75 10.31
C TYR A 31 7.12 -10.42 10.92
N MET A 32 6.02 -10.52 10.16
CA MET A 32 4.67 -10.25 10.68
C MET A 32 4.15 -11.32 11.66
N ASN A 33 4.85 -12.45 11.76
CA ASN A 33 4.54 -13.49 12.74
C ASN A 33 5.25 -13.26 14.09
N HIS A 34 6.07 -12.22 14.21
CA HIS A 34 6.77 -11.86 15.45
C HIS A 34 5.94 -10.86 16.24
N LYS A 35 6.08 -10.87 17.57
CA LYS A 35 5.47 -9.84 18.41
C LYS A 35 6.21 -8.52 18.19
N GLU A 36 5.50 -7.40 18.26
CA GLU A 36 6.07 -6.06 18.16
C GLU A 36 7.24 -5.83 19.14
N GLU A 37 7.13 -6.43 20.33
CA GLU A 37 8.12 -6.38 21.42
C GLU A 37 9.48 -6.97 21.01
N ASP A 38 9.47 -7.95 20.12
CA ASP A 38 10.64 -8.71 19.68
C ASP A 38 11.33 -8.03 18.47
N ILE A 39 10.72 -6.99 17.90
CA ILE A 39 11.23 -6.31 16.71
C ILE A 39 12.33 -5.32 17.12
N PRO A 40 13.54 -5.43 16.54
CA PRO A 40 14.60 -4.47 16.82
C PRO A 40 14.16 -3.03 16.53
N LYS A 41 14.45 -2.09 17.45
CA LYS A 41 14.09 -0.66 17.30
C LYS A 41 14.53 -0.04 15.98
N VAL A 42 15.65 -0.50 15.43
CA VAL A 42 16.16 -0.05 14.12
C VAL A 42 15.20 -0.42 12.98
N GLN A 43 14.56 -1.59 13.05
CA GLN A 43 13.58 -2.03 12.06
C GLN A 43 12.26 -1.26 12.23
N VAL A 44 11.80 -1.06 13.47
CA VAL A 44 10.65 -0.18 13.77
C VAL A 44 10.86 1.22 13.20
N PHE A 45 12.01 1.82 13.42
CA PHE A 45 12.34 3.13 12.85
C PHE A 45 12.30 3.14 11.31
N ARG A 46 12.74 2.05 10.66
CA ARG A 46 12.65 1.92 9.20
C ARG A 46 11.21 1.80 8.72
N ARG A 47 10.37 1.04 9.42
CA ARG A 47 8.93 0.93 9.16
C ARG A 47 8.28 2.30 9.20
N ASP A 48 8.49 3.03 10.29
CA ASP A 48 7.84 4.32 10.51
C ASP A 48 8.29 5.35 9.47
N ASN A 49 9.57 5.36 9.09
CA ASN A 49 10.06 6.19 7.98
C ASN A 49 9.43 5.82 6.63
N ARG A 50 9.26 4.52 6.35
CA ARG A 50 8.59 4.08 5.11
C ARG A 50 7.12 4.47 5.10
N TYR A 51 6.45 4.42 6.26
CA TYR A 51 5.07 4.86 6.40
C TYR A 51 4.94 6.36 6.12
N GLN A 52 5.88 7.18 6.61
CA GLN A 52 5.90 8.62 6.29
C GLN A 52 5.99 8.91 4.79
N PHE A 53 6.60 8.03 3.99
CA PHE A 53 6.66 8.23 2.53
C PHE A 53 5.29 8.10 1.85
N ILE A 54 4.35 7.38 2.48
CA ILE A 54 3.07 7.01 1.85
C ILE A 54 1.84 7.55 2.60
N SER A 55 1.97 7.97 3.85
CA SER A 55 0.83 8.43 4.68
C SER A 55 0.02 9.55 4.01
N ASP A 56 0.73 10.48 3.38
CA ASP A 56 0.15 11.64 2.69
C ASP A 56 -0.46 11.26 1.33
N LEU A 57 -0.13 10.08 0.80
CA LEU A 57 -0.63 9.58 -0.48
C LEU A 57 -1.85 8.68 -0.33
N ILE A 58 -1.88 7.83 0.70
CA ILE A 58 -2.94 6.82 0.83
C ILE A 58 -4.30 7.37 1.28
N SER A 59 -4.35 8.63 1.73
CA SER A 59 -5.57 9.27 2.24
C SER A 59 -6.32 10.11 1.20
N PRO A 60 -5.67 10.93 0.35
CA PRO A 60 -6.37 11.80 -0.59
C PRO A 60 -7.00 11.03 -1.77
N LEU A 61 -8.27 11.35 -2.07
CA LEU A 61 -9.00 10.75 -3.19
C LEU A 61 -8.33 11.00 -4.54
N ASP A 62 -7.76 12.20 -4.74
CA ASP A 62 -7.08 12.57 -5.98
C ASP A 62 -5.92 11.63 -6.31
N PHE A 63 -5.15 11.23 -5.29
CA PHE A 63 -4.07 10.27 -5.46
C PHE A 63 -4.59 8.88 -5.79
N LEU A 64 -5.61 8.41 -5.05
CA LEU A 64 -6.20 7.10 -5.29
C LEU A 64 -6.81 7.01 -6.70
N LEU A 65 -7.41 8.08 -7.19
CA LEU A 65 -7.89 8.16 -8.56
C LEU A 65 -6.74 8.16 -9.57
N ASP A 66 -5.69 8.96 -9.35
CA ASP A 66 -4.51 9.01 -10.24
C ASP A 66 -3.84 7.64 -10.35
N ILE A 67 -3.61 6.95 -9.23
CA ILE A 67 -2.85 5.68 -9.22
C ILE A 67 -3.66 4.49 -9.77
N THR A 68 -4.98 4.55 -9.70
CA THR A 68 -5.88 3.53 -10.26
C THR A 68 -6.08 3.71 -11.77
N THR A 69 -6.07 4.96 -12.25
CA THR A 69 -6.34 5.28 -13.66
C THR A 69 -5.08 5.37 -14.53
N ASN A 70 -3.93 5.74 -13.94
CA ASN A 70 -2.68 5.91 -14.66
C ASN A 70 -1.66 4.80 -14.34
N THR A 71 -0.83 4.45 -15.33
CA THR A 71 0.25 3.45 -15.16
C THR A 71 1.41 3.97 -14.31
N ARG A 72 1.60 5.29 -14.26
CA ARG A 72 2.57 5.97 -13.40
C ARG A 72 1.87 7.13 -12.72
N GLY A 73 1.75 7.10 -11.40
CA GLY A 73 1.14 8.18 -10.63
C GLY A 73 1.98 9.44 -10.72
N LYS A 74 1.41 10.53 -11.25
CA LYS A 74 2.10 11.82 -11.39
C LYS A 74 2.38 12.45 -10.03
N LEU A 75 1.52 12.15 -9.06
CA LEU A 75 1.58 12.68 -7.71
C LEU A 75 2.66 12.03 -6.83
N ILE A 76 3.36 10.99 -7.31
CA ILE A 76 4.41 10.28 -6.54
C ILE A 76 5.74 11.06 -6.51
N ALA A 77 6.00 11.90 -7.51
CA ALA A 77 7.26 12.66 -7.61
C ALA A 77 7.40 13.73 -6.50
N SER A 78 6.28 14.31 -6.06
CA SER A 78 6.27 15.36 -5.04
C SER A 78 6.70 14.81 -3.67
N PRO A 79 6.10 13.72 -3.13
CA PRO A 79 6.58 13.10 -1.89
C PRO A 79 8.01 12.57 -1.98
N ALA A 80 8.43 12.05 -3.15
CA ALA A 80 9.81 11.58 -3.33
C ALA A 80 10.82 12.71 -3.09
N THR A 81 10.53 13.89 -3.66
CA THR A 81 11.33 15.10 -3.45
C THR A 81 11.25 15.58 -1.99
N LYS A 82 10.05 15.64 -1.41
CA LYS A 82 9.82 16.07 -0.01
C LYS A 82 10.62 15.23 0.98
N HIS A 83 10.65 13.91 0.79
CA HIS A 83 11.33 12.97 1.68
C HIS A 83 12.76 12.63 1.26
N SER A 84 13.33 13.34 0.26
CA SER A 84 14.68 13.07 -0.28
C SER A 84 14.91 11.59 -0.60
N THR A 85 13.93 10.95 -1.22
CA THR A 85 13.93 9.52 -1.52
C THR A 85 13.64 9.27 -3.00
N TYR A 86 13.86 8.04 -3.44
CA TYR A 86 13.55 7.64 -4.81
C TYR A 86 12.08 7.28 -4.95
N VAL A 87 11.49 7.61 -6.10
CA VAL A 87 10.11 7.24 -6.48
C VAL A 87 9.88 5.72 -6.34
N GLN A 88 10.88 4.90 -6.64
CA GLN A 88 10.85 3.45 -6.49
C GLN A 88 10.65 3.00 -5.05
N ASN A 89 11.17 3.74 -4.06
CA ASN A 89 10.97 3.42 -2.65
C ASN A 89 9.52 3.65 -2.23
N ILE A 90 8.89 4.70 -2.75
CA ILE A 90 7.46 4.98 -2.51
C ILE A 90 6.61 3.88 -3.12
N TYR A 91 6.87 3.50 -4.38
CA TYR A 91 6.15 2.40 -5.03
C TYR A 91 6.30 1.08 -4.28
N ARG A 92 7.50 0.77 -3.77
CA ARG A 92 7.72 -0.44 -2.95
C ARG A 92 6.90 -0.41 -1.66
N ALA A 93 6.89 0.73 -0.96
CA ALA A 93 6.09 0.89 0.25
C ALA A 93 4.58 0.76 -0.03
N LEU A 94 4.08 1.44 -1.08
CA LEU A 94 2.67 1.35 -1.50
C LEU A 94 2.27 -0.08 -1.87
N ASN A 95 3.10 -0.79 -2.64
CA ASN A 95 2.83 -2.16 -3.04
C ASN A 95 2.74 -3.08 -1.82
N MET A 96 3.67 -2.97 -0.85
CA MET A 96 3.61 -3.79 0.37
C MET A 96 2.38 -3.43 1.20
N TYR A 97 2.08 -2.14 1.34
CA TYR A 97 0.91 -1.65 2.07
C TYR A 97 -0.39 -2.24 1.50
N TRP A 98 -0.60 -2.17 0.19
CA TRP A 98 -1.82 -2.70 -0.43
C TRP A 98 -1.88 -4.21 -0.45
N LYS A 99 -0.76 -4.89 -0.74
CA LYS A 99 -0.71 -6.35 -0.79
C LYS A 99 -1.07 -6.99 0.55
N CYS A 100 -0.58 -6.41 1.65
CA CYS A 100 -0.66 -7.02 2.97
C CYS A 100 -1.77 -6.43 3.85
N GLY A 101 -2.86 -5.94 3.23
CA GLY A 101 -4.07 -5.54 3.95
C GLY A 101 -4.00 -4.20 4.68
N GLN A 102 -3.16 -3.27 4.22
CA GLN A 102 -3.14 -1.86 4.67
C GLN A 102 -2.76 -1.67 6.15
N LYS A 103 -1.90 -2.56 6.68
CA LYS A 103 -1.34 -2.42 8.03
C LYS A 103 0.04 -1.78 7.96
N THR A 104 0.41 -0.97 8.95
CA THR A 104 1.74 -0.35 9.02
C THR A 104 2.86 -1.35 9.19
N ASP A 105 2.60 -2.46 9.90
CA ASP A 105 3.60 -3.49 10.25
C ASP A 105 4.18 -4.20 9.03
N VAL A 106 3.48 -4.13 7.89
CA VAL A 106 3.91 -4.71 6.60
C VAL A 106 5.06 -3.92 5.96
N LEU A 107 5.46 -2.80 6.55
CA LEU A 107 6.48 -1.89 6.02
C LEU A 107 7.87 -2.10 6.63
N LEU A 108 8.09 -3.16 7.41
CA LEU A 108 9.41 -3.51 8.00
C LEU A 108 10.49 -3.81 6.95
#